data_AF-A0A164LB11-F1
#
_entry.id   AF-A0A164LB11-F1
#
_cell.length_a   1.000
_cell.length_b   1.000
_cell.length_c   1.000
_cell.angle_alpha   90.00
_cell.angle_beta   90.00
_cell.angle_gamma   90.00
#
_symmetry.space_group_name_H-M   'P 1'
#
loop_
_entity.id
_entity.type
_entity.pdbx_description
1 polymer ?
#
loop_
_entity_poly.entity_id
_entity_poly.type
_entity_poly.pdbx_seq_one_letter_code
_entity_poly.pdbx_strand_id
1 'polypeptide(L)'
;MSEEKNGFDTREDVRKFIEEKVLTSSEVAEVLGVSRARISQLIGENKLVPVKKLRGDSLFYRKDVEEKLVELKAKREKYRPYDSQ
;
A
#
# COMPACT_ATOMS: atom_id res chain seq x y z
N MET A 1 5.39 -21.36 3.40
CA MET A 1 6.03 -20.17 4.00
C MET A 1 7.10 -19.74 3.01
N SER A 2 6.85 -18.68 2.26
CA SER A 2 7.70 -18.29 1.13
C SER A 2 9.04 -17.79 1.64
N GLU A 3 10.13 -18.33 1.10
CA GLU A 3 11.50 -17.95 1.42
C GLU A 3 11.74 -16.48 1.02
N GLU A 4 11.98 -15.61 2.01
CA GLU A 4 12.62 -14.31 1.77
C GLU A 4 14.10 -14.56 1.43
N LYS A 5 14.43 -14.61 0.14
CA LYS A 5 15.82 -14.55 -0.32
C LYS A 5 16.37 -13.14 -0.07
N ASN A 6 17.08 -12.97 1.05
CA ASN A 6 17.75 -11.71 1.42
C ASN A 6 19.14 -11.57 0.78
N GLY A 7 19.21 -11.52 -0.55
CA GLY A 7 20.44 -11.20 -1.25
C GLY A 7 20.17 -10.20 -2.37
N PHE A 8 20.49 -8.93 -2.14
CA PHE A 8 20.68 -7.99 -3.24
C PHE A 8 22.13 -8.07 -3.66
N ASP A 9 22.42 -8.75 -4.78
CA ASP A 9 23.78 -8.96 -5.26
C ASP A 9 24.32 -7.68 -5.92
N THR A 10 23.44 -6.84 -6.47
CA THR A 10 23.80 -5.61 -7.16
C THR A 10 22.90 -4.44 -6.77
N ARG A 11 23.37 -3.22 -7.08
CA ARG A 11 22.55 -2.00 -6.98
C ARG A 11 21.30 -2.07 -7.85
N GLU A 12 21.35 -2.79 -8.98
CA GLU A 12 20.20 -2.96 -9.87
C GLU A 12 19.13 -3.84 -9.23
N ASP A 13 19.51 -4.86 -8.45
CA ASP A 13 18.56 -5.70 -7.73
C ASP A 13 17.81 -4.90 -6.66
N VAL A 14 18.53 -4.04 -5.91
CA VAL A 14 17.92 -3.10 -4.96
C VAL A 14 16.95 -2.16 -5.68
N ARG A 15 17.36 -1.63 -6.83
CA ARG A 15 16.52 -0.72 -7.62
C ARG A 15 15.23 -1.39 -8.06
N LYS A 16 15.32 -2.58 -8.67
CA LYS A 16 14.17 -3.37 -9.11
C LYS A 16 13.23 -3.67 -7.95
N PHE A 17 13.78 -4.08 -6.81
CA PHE A 17 12.97 -4.33 -5.62
C PHE A 17 12.20 -3.09 -5.16
N ILE A 18 12.85 -1.92 -5.11
CA ILE A 18 12.18 -0.67 -4.73
C ILE A 18 11.08 -0.34 -5.74
N GLU A 19 11.37 -0.42 -7.05
CA GLU A 19 10.39 -0.14 -8.11
C GLU A 19 9.20 -1.13 -8.09
N GLU A 20 9.41 -2.39 -7.74
CA GLU A 20 8.36 -3.42 -7.73
C GLU A 20 7.59 -3.50 -6.41
N LYS A 21 8.25 -3.30 -5.27
CA LYS A 21 7.69 -3.60 -3.95
C LYS A 21 7.39 -2.38 -3.11
N VAL A 22 7.85 -1.18 -3.49
CA VAL A 22 7.61 0.06 -2.76
C VAL A 22 6.71 0.97 -3.58
N LEU A 23 5.72 1.57 -2.93
CA LEU A 23 4.77 2.49 -3.53
C LEU A 23 4.83 3.86 -2.85
N THR A 24 4.64 4.92 -3.63
CA THR A 24 4.42 6.29 -3.17
C THR A 24 2.96 6.50 -2.75
N SER A 25 2.65 7.61 -2.06
CA SER A 25 1.26 7.91 -1.67
C SER A 25 0.33 8.07 -2.87
N SER A 26 0.86 8.43 -4.04
CA SER A 26 0.08 8.56 -5.28
C SER A 26 -0.35 7.20 -5.79
N GLU A 27 0.60 6.28 -5.94
CA GLU A 27 0.33 4.92 -6.41
C GLU A 27 -0.58 4.17 -5.44
N VAL A 28 -0.40 4.37 -4.13
CA VAL A 28 -1.31 3.83 -3.11
C VAL A 28 -2.75 4.35 -3.30
N ALA A 29 -2.92 5.62 -3.67
CA ALA A 29 -4.25 6.20 -3.91
C ALA A 29 -4.95 5.53 -5.08
N GLU A 30 -4.19 5.25 -6.14
CA GLU A 30 -4.68 4.54 -7.33
C GLU A 30 -5.04 3.09 -7.00
N VAL A 31 -4.15 2.36 -6.32
CA VAL A 31 -4.38 0.96 -5.93
C VAL A 31 -5.60 0.80 -5.02
N LEU A 32 -5.75 1.69 -4.02
CA LEU A 32 -6.88 1.64 -3.10
C LEU A 32 -8.17 2.25 -3.67
N GLY A 33 -8.07 3.01 -4.76
CA GLY A 33 -9.19 3.78 -5.31
C GLY A 33 -9.74 4.79 -4.32
N VAL A 34 -8.86 5.52 -3.61
CA VAL A 34 -9.22 6.53 -2.61
C VAL A 34 -8.45 7.83 -2.81
N SER A 35 -8.93 8.93 -2.25
CA SER A 35 -8.20 10.20 -2.30
C SER A 35 -6.94 10.18 -1.43
N ARG A 36 -5.96 11.04 -1.74
CA ARG A 36 -4.78 11.25 -0.87
C ARG A 36 -5.15 11.70 0.55
N ALA A 37 -6.22 12.48 0.69
CA ALA A 37 -6.74 12.86 2.00
C ALA A 37 -7.16 11.63 2.84
N ARG A 38 -7.79 10.63 2.19
CA ARG A 38 -8.15 9.38 2.85
C ARG A 38 -6.92 8.58 3.26
N ILE A 39 -5.86 8.57 2.45
CA ILE A 39 -4.57 7.96 2.83
C ILE A 39 -4.03 8.62 4.10
N SER A 40 -3.99 9.96 4.16
CA SER A 40 -3.52 10.67 5.35
C SER A 40 -4.32 10.31 6.60
N GLN A 41 -5.64 10.14 6.48
CA GLN A 41 -6.49 9.65 7.57
C GLN A 41 -6.11 8.22 7.97
N LEU A 42 -5.94 7.30 7.01
CA LEU A 42 -5.53 5.92 7.30
C LEU A 42 -4.19 5.84 8.03
N ILE A 43 -3.23 6.72 7.67
CA ILE A 43 -1.95 6.84 8.38
C ILE A 43 -2.16 7.36 9.80
N GLY A 44 -2.98 8.41 9.97
CA GLY A 44 -3.31 8.95 11.30
C GLY A 44 -4.07 7.95 12.20
N GLU A 45 -4.89 7.09 11.60
CA GLU A 45 -5.61 6.00 12.27
C GLU A 45 -4.73 4.75 12.50
N ASN A 46 -3.44 4.78 12.13
CA ASN A 46 -2.53 3.61 12.13
C ASN A 46 -3.05 2.39 11.35
N LYS A 47 -3.94 2.62 10.39
CA LYS A 47 -4.53 1.58 9.53
C LYS A 47 -3.72 1.33 8.25
N LEU A 48 -2.76 2.20 7.97
CA LEU A 48 -1.78 2.07 6.90
C LEU A 48 -0.47 2.66 7.42
N VAL A 49 0.58 1.86 7.47
CA VAL A 49 1.87 2.26 8.05
C VAL A 49 2.88 2.49 6.92
N PRO A 50 3.43 3.70 6.76
CA PRO A 50 4.49 3.93 5.80
C PRO A 50 5.82 3.37 6.30
N VAL A 51 6.57 2.76 5.40
CA VAL A 51 7.96 2.32 5.61
C VAL A 51 8.87 3.52 5.87
N LYS A 52 8.61 4.62 5.16
CA LYS A 52 9.35 5.87 5.31
C LYS A 52 8.45 7.07 5.08
N LYS A 53 8.46 8.02 6.02
CA LYS A 53 7.82 9.32 5.85
C LYS A 53 8.79 10.31 5.24
N LEU A 54 8.34 11.04 4.23
CA LEU A 54 9.07 12.10 3.54
C LEU A 54 8.34 13.43 3.77
N ARG A 55 8.96 14.56 3.42
CA ARG A 55 8.25 15.85 3.41
C ARG A 55 7.27 15.84 2.24
N GLY A 56 5.98 15.73 2.55
CA GLY A 56 4.89 15.77 1.55
C GLY A 56 4.56 14.44 0.89
N ASP A 57 5.27 13.35 1.23
CA ASP A 57 4.98 12.01 0.69
C ASP A 57 5.35 10.92 1.71
N SER A 58 5.04 9.68 1.39
CA SER A 58 5.31 8.51 2.20
C SER A 58 5.48 7.30 1.29
N LEU A 59 6.37 6.41 1.69
CA LEU A 59 6.64 5.15 0.99
C LEU A 59 6.00 3.99 1.74
N PHE A 60 5.40 3.06 1.01
CA PHE A 60 4.66 1.93 1.54
C PHE A 60 5.14 0.64 0.91
N TYR A 61 5.10 -0.47 1.64
CA TYR A 61 5.23 -1.77 1.02
C TYR A 61 3.96 -2.09 0.23
N ARG A 62 4.13 -2.53 -1.02
CA ARG A 62 3.04 -2.93 -1.89
C ARG A 62 2.15 -3.98 -1.24
N LYS A 63 2.75 -4.97 -0.59
CA LYS A 63 2.03 -6.05 0.09
C LYS A 63 1.06 -5.53 1.15
N ASP A 64 1.49 -4.59 1.99
CA ASP A 64 0.65 -3.99 3.03
C ASP A 64 -0.54 -3.24 2.42
N VAL A 65 -0.33 -2.58 1.27
CA VAL A 65 -1.37 -1.87 0.53
C VAL A 65 -2.36 -2.84 -0.10
N GLU A 66 -1.89 -3.95 -0.66
CA GLU A 66 -2.74 -5.02 -1.22
C GLU A 66 -3.60 -5.69 -0.15
N GLU A 67 -3.02 -6.02 1.01
CA GLU A 67 -3.76 -6.53 2.17
C GLU A 67 -4.83 -5.53 2.60
N LYS A 68 -4.50 -4.23 2.59
CA LYS A 68 -5.47 -3.18 2.90
C LYS A 68 -6.60 -3.10 1.89
N LEU A 69 -6.32 -3.27 0.59
CA LEU A 69 -7.32 -3.29 -0.45
C LEU A 69 -8.33 -4.43 -0.24
N VAL A 70 -7.84 -5.62 0.12
CA VAL A 70 -8.70 -6.78 0.42
C VAL A 70 -9.60 -6.49 1.61
N GLU A 71 -9.06 -5.95 2.71
CA GLU A 71 -9.84 -5.55 3.89
C GLU A 71 -10.93 -4.53 3.53
N LEU A 72 -10.60 -3.53 2.70
CA LEU A 72 -11.54 -2.50 2.27
C LEU A 72 -12.65 -3.07 1.36
N LYS A 73 -12.32 -3.98 0.45
CA LYS A 73 -13.31 -4.66 -0.40
C LYS A 73 -14.27 -5.50 0.45
N ALA A 74 -13.75 -6.30 1.38
CA ALA A 74 -14.57 -7.11 2.28
C ALA A 74 -15.51 -6.23 3.15
N LYS A 75 -15.02 -5.08 3.62
CA LYS A 75 -15.86 -4.12 4.35
C LYS A 75 -16.93 -3.49 3.47
N ARG A 76 -16.63 -3.15 2.21
CA ARG A 76 -17.62 -2.62 1.26
C ARG A 76 -18.71 -3.65 0.98
N GLU A 77 -18.35 -4.91 0.76
CA GLU A 77 -19.32 -5.99 0.56
C GLU A 77 -20.22 -6.18 1.80
N LYS A 78 -19.62 -6.19 3.00
CA LYS A 78 -20.36 -6.38 4.26
C LYS A 78 -21.31 -5.23 4.60
N TYR A 79 -20.91 -3.98 4.36
CA TYR A 79 -21.66 -2.79 4.84
C TYR A 79 -22.36 -2.01 3.73
N ARG A 80 -22.05 -2.26 2.46
CA ARG A 80 -22.60 -1.56 1.28
C ARG A 80 -22.94 -2.54 0.14
N PRO A 81 -23.75 -3.59 0.39
CA PRO A 81 -24.07 -4.59 -0.62
C PRO A 81 -24.83 -4.02 -1.84
N TYR A 82 -25.50 -2.88 -1.69
CA TYR A 82 -26.31 -2.25 -2.74
C TYR A 82 -25.51 -1.42 -3.76
N ASP A 83 -24.23 -1.12 -3.52
CA ASP A 83 -23.39 -0.37 -4.47
C ASP A 83 -22.88 -1.24 -5.64
N SER A 84 -23.19 -2.55 -5.63
CA SER A 84 -22.77 -3.53 -6.66
C SER A 84 -23.93 -4.02 -7.54
N GLN A 85 -25.03 -3.25 -7.61
CA GLN A 85 -26.22 -3.52 -8.42
C GLN A 85 -26.30 -2.60 -9.64
#